data_AF-A0A815QB86-F1
#
_entry.id   AF-A0A815QB86-F1
#
_cell.length_a   1.000
_cell.length_b   1.000
_cell.length_c   1.000
_cell.angle_alpha   90.00
_cell.angle_beta   90.00
_cell.angle_gamma   90.00
#
_symmetry.space_group_name_H-M   'P 1'
#
loop_
_entity.id
_entity.type
_entity.pdbx_description
1 polymer ?
#
loop_
_entity_poly.entity_id
_entity_poly.type
_entity_poly.pdbx_seq_one_letter_code
_entity_poly.pdbx_strand_id
1 'polypeptide(L)'
;MLELTVTNVQSVNHQEKEIVQTNNLLRWWMRHYHHIGLASLAGSAILVCIIAIILLPIAVHNATKDDEQCVTAVTTTMTMSTILIDPLCAAYATWKSQAVTIAGSSDGTSSLSRSHLKSPNDMLIDANDNLFIADSGNNRVVYWPINATEGRVVAGRGVVGSWSNSFKYAAAIVAGKEHLYVSDLGNYRILAFALSTTEGSPDGITIVGHYGAGSALNQINSVYYMSVDRTRELFYLS
;
A
#
# COMPACT_ATOMS: atom_id res chain seq x y z
N MET A 1 -11.49 48.47 -20.31
CA MET A 1 -10.57 47.90 -21.31
C MET A 1 -9.23 47.72 -20.62
N LEU A 2 -8.92 46.49 -20.22
CA LEU A 2 -7.60 46.05 -19.78
C LEU A 2 -7.60 44.53 -19.96
N GLU A 3 -6.99 44.09 -21.06
CA GLU A 3 -6.79 42.68 -21.38
C GLU A 3 -5.70 42.13 -20.45
N LEU A 4 -6.00 41.00 -19.80
CA LEU A 4 -5.00 40.18 -19.10
C LEU A 4 -4.67 39.01 -20.01
N THR A 5 -3.54 39.12 -20.71
CA THR A 5 -2.92 38.06 -21.51
C THR A 5 -2.53 36.89 -20.61
N VAL A 6 -3.15 35.73 -20.84
CA VAL A 6 -2.77 34.46 -20.20
C VAL A 6 -1.52 33.91 -20.89
N THR A 7 -0.36 34.00 -20.24
CA THR A 7 0.83 33.28 -20.66
C THR A 7 0.70 31.79 -20.34
N ASN A 8 0.96 31.00 -21.38
CA ASN A 8 0.92 29.55 -21.46
C ASN A 8 1.75 28.89 -20.33
N VAL A 9 1.09 28.20 -19.40
CA VAL A 9 1.72 27.23 -18.49
C VAL A 9 1.26 25.85 -18.93
N GLN A 10 2.12 25.15 -19.65
CA GLN A 10 1.92 23.73 -19.96
C GLN A 10 2.32 22.87 -18.76
N SER A 11 1.52 21.81 -18.58
CA SER A 11 1.61 20.68 -17.63
C SER A 11 1.64 21.02 -16.14
N VAL A 12 0.46 21.27 -15.58
CA VAL A 12 0.14 21.02 -14.17
C VAL A 12 -1.14 20.17 -14.12
N ASN A 13 -1.13 19.11 -13.31
CA ASN A 13 -2.19 18.10 -13.21
C ASN A 13 -3.57 18.72 -12.94
N HIS A 14 -4.62 18.09 -13.47
CA HIS A 14 -6.01 18.56 -13.49
C HIS A 14 -6.63 18.78 -12.08
N GLN A 15 -5.96 18.43 -10.98
CA GLN A 15 -6.44 18.63 -9.62
C GLN A 15 -6.00 19.94 -8.94
N GLU A 16 -4.92 20.59 -9.40
CA GLU A 16 -4.45 21.85 -8.74
C GLU A 16 -5.16 23.11 -9.26
N LYS A 17 -5.85 23.04 -10.41
CA LYS A 17 -6.60 24.18 -10.97
C LYS A 17 -7.88 24.51 -10.19
N GLU A 18 -8.52 23.54 -9.54
CA GLU A 18 -9.79 23.77 -8.81
C GLU A 18 -9.59 24.39 -7.41
N ILE A 19 -8.47 24.10 -6.74
CA ILE A 19 -8.17 24.57 -5.37
C ILE A 19 -7.78 26.06 -5.34
N VAL A 20 -7.15 26.57 -6.42
CA VAL A 20 -6.75 27.98 -6.52
C VAL A 20 -7.93 28.89 -6.90
N GLN A 21 -8.92 28.40 -7.65
CA GLN A 21 -10.10 29.19 -8.03
C GLN A 21 -11.10 29.38 -6.88
N THR A 22 -11.34 28.35 -6.07
CA THR A 22 -12.26 28.41 -4.92
C THR A 22 -11.79 29.34 -3.81
N ASN A 23 -10.48 29.38 -3.54
CA ASN A 23 -9.90 30.26 -2.52
C ASN A 23 -9.94 31.76 -2.91
N ASN A 24 -9.92 32.07 -4.21
CA ASN A 24 -9.99 33.45 -4.70
C ASN A 24 -11.44 33.99 -4.67
N LEU A 25 -12.45 33.16 -4.93
CA LEU A 25 -13.87 33.53 -4.81
C LEU A 25 -14.27 33.77 -3.35
N LEU A 26 -13.81 32.93 -2.41
CA LEU A 26 -14.08 33.09 -0.99
C LEU A 26 -13.44 34.38 -0.43
N ARG A 27 -12.21 34.70 -0.87
CA ARG A 27 -11.50 35.94 -0.48
C ARG A 27 -12.11 37.20 -1.11
N TRP A 28 -12.68 37.10 -2.32
CA TRP A 28 -13.41 38.20 -2.95
C TRP A 28 -14.74 38.47 -2.21
N TRP A 29 -15.48 37.41 -1.88
CA TRP A 29 -16.76 37.50 -1.18
C TRP A 29 -16.62 38.12 0.21
N MET A 30 -15.57 37.73 0.96
CA MET A 30 -15.27 38.31 2.28
C MET A 30 -14.84 39.79 2.24
N ARG A 31 -14.36 40.31 1.10
CA ARG A 31 -13.94 41.73 0.98
C ARG A 31 -15.06 42.68 0.55
N HIS A 32 -16.25 42.19 0.19
CA HIS A 32 -17.31 43.03 -0.39
C HIS A 32 -18.63 43.08 0.39
N TYR A 33 -18.77 42.33 1.49
CA TYR A 33 -19.97 42.35 2.34
C TYR A 33 -19.67 42.80 3.77
N HIS A 34 -19.59 44.11 3.99
CA HIS A 34 -19.51 44.70 5.34
C HIS A 34 -20.68 45.65 5.72
N HIS A 35 -21.71 45.80 4.89
CA HIS A 35 -22.83 46.68 5.23
C HIS A 35 -24.19 46.18 4.70
N ILE A 36 -24.91 45.35 5.47
CA ILE A 36 -26.38 45.26 5.34
C ILE A 36 -26.97 45.18 6.76
N GLY A 37 -27.71 46.23 7.11
CA GLY A 37 -28.45 46.36 8.36
C GLY A 37 -29.80 45.64 8.35
N LEU A 38 -30.27 45.30 9.55
CA LEU A 38 -31.55 44.69 9.86
C LEU A 38 -32.75 45.47 9.27
N ALA A 39 -33.56 44.84 8.42
CA ALA A 39 -34.99 45.17 8.25
C ALA A 39 -35.78 44.11 7.46
N SER A 40 -37.00 43.85 7.93
CA SER A 40 -38.14 43.16 7.30
C SER A 40 -38.07 41.66 7.00
N LEU A 41 -38.69 40.92 7.93
CA LEU A 41 -39.50 39.71 7.77
C LEU A 41 -40.08 39.50 6.35
N ALA A 42 -39.58 38.46 5.66
CA ALA A 42 -40.26 37.66 4.61
C ALA A 42 -39.25 36.86 3.74
N GLY A 43 -37.94 37.09 3.85
CA GLY A 43 -36.91 36.40 3.05
C GLY A 43 -36.08 35.34 3.78
N SER A 44 -36.31 35.13 5.08
CA SER A 44 -35.38 34.40 5.96
C SER A 44 -35.55 32.88 6.02
N ALA A 45 -36.60 32.30 5.42
CA ALA A 45 -36.75 30.84 5.39
C ALA A 45 -36.03 30.18 4.20
N ILE A 46 -35.85 30.91 3.09
CA ILE A 46 -35.21 30.36 1.88
C ILE A 46 -33.69 30.61 1.89
N LEU A 47 -33.23 31.71 2.50
CA LEU A 47 -31.80 32.02 2.58
C LEU A 47 -31.07 31.19 3.66
N VAL A 48 -31.73 30.82 4.76
CA VAL A 48 -31.17 29.91 5.77
C VAL A 48 -31.04 28.49 5.21
N CYS A 49 -31.97 28.05 4.35
CA CYS A 49 -31.86 26.77 3.65
C CYS A 49 -30.70 26.73 2.64
N ILE A 50 -30.43 27.83 1.91
CA ILE A 50 -29.35 27.87 0.92
C ILE A 50 -27.97 28.00 1.61
N ILE A 51 -27.86 28.76 2.71
CA ILE A 51 -26.62 28.89 3.48
C ILE A 51 -26.32 27.60 4.29
N ALA A 52 -27.35 26.88 4.76
CA ALA A 52 -27.17 25.58 5.41
C ALA A 52 -26.74 24.48 4.43
N ILE A 53 -27.12 24.56 3.15
CA ILE A 53 -26.66 23.62 2.12
C ILE A 53 -25.22 23.91 1.66
N ILE A 54 -24.75 25.16 1.77
CA ILE A 54 -23.41 25.59 1.33
C ILE A 54 -22.35 25.54 2.47
N LEU A 55 -22.78 25.49 3.74
CA LEU A 55 -21.89 25.37 4.92
C LEU A 55 -21.95 23.99 5.61
N LEU A 56 -22.67 23.02 5.05
CA LEU A 56 -22.45 21.61 5.38
C LEU A 56 -21.07 21.24 4.79
N PRO A 57 -20.11 20.81 5.61
CA PRO A 57 -18.76 20.61 5.13
C PRO A 57 -18.77 19.51 4.07
N ILE A 58 -18.41 19.88 2.83
CA ILE A 58 -17.62 19.01 1.97
C ILE A 58 -16.25 18.88 2.65
N ALA A 59 -16.25 18.18 3.79
CA ALA A 59 -15.09 17.55 4.39
C ALA A 59 -15.18 16.07 4.05
N VAL A 60 -15.28 15.77 2.76
CA VAL A 60 -14.80 14.48 2.25
C VAL A 60 -13.30 14.69 2.04
N HIS A 61 -12.55 14.66 3.13
CA HIS A 61 -11.09 14.62 3.09
C HIS A 61 -10.69 13.15 2.95
N ASN A 62 -10.19 12.79 1.77
CA ASN A 62 -9.45 11.58 1.40
C ASN A 62 -9.53 10.39 2.38
N ALA A 63 -10.45 9.47 2.13
CA ALA A 63 -10.26 8.08 2.54
C ALA A 63 -9.06 7.53 1.75
N THR A 64 -7.92 7.40 2.42
CA THR A 64 -6.84 6.55 1.92
C THR A 64 -7.41 5.14 1.79
N LYS A 65 -7.07 4.44 0.70
CA LYS A 65 -7.39 3.02 0.54
C LYS A 65 -7.01 2.27 1.82
N ASP A 66 -7.91 1.39 2.23
CA ASP A 66 -7.88 0.48 3.38
C ASP A 66 -8.82 0.96 4.52
N ASP A 67 -10.03 0.38 4.51
CA ASP A 67 -10.88 0.08 5.69
C ASP A 67 -11.66 1.15 6.49
N GLU A 68 -12.05 2.30 5.93
CA GLU A 68 -13.07 3.15 6.57
C GLU A 68 -14.19 3.61 5.64
N GLN A 69 -15.24 2.79 5.50
CA GLN A 69 -16.57 3.24 5.09
C GLN A 69 -17.58 2.94 6.20
N CYS A 70 -17.82 3.91 7.08
CA CYS A 70 -19.09 4.11 7.79
C CYS A 70 -19.11 5.51 8.42
N VAL A 71 -19.28 6.55 7.61
CA VAL A 71 -19.68 7.87 8.13
C VAL A 71 -20.84 8.38 7.28
N THR A 72 -22.06 8.13 7.75
CA THR A 72 -23.25 8.84 7.25
C THR A 72 -23.77 9.70 8.37
N ALA A 73 -23.74 11.03 8.19
CA ALA A 73 -24.22 11.98 9.20
C ALA A 73 -25.74 11.87 9.34
N VAL A 74 -26.21 11.39 10.50
CA VAL A 74 -27.63 11.38 10.86
C VAL A 74 -28.00 12.76 11.39
N THR A 75 -28.74 13.55 10.62
CA THR A 75 -29.40 14.76 11.11
C THR A 75 -30.82 14.44 11.55
N THR A 76 -31.06 14.29 12.85
CA THR A 76 -32.36 14.65 13.42
C THR A 76 -32.28 15.02 14.91
N THR A 77 -33.17 15.93 15.25
CA THR A 77 -33.36 16.73 16.46
C THR A 77 -33.22 16.01 17.81
N MET A 78 -32.62 16.73 18.76
CA MET A 78 -32.46 16.40 20.17
C MET A 78 -33.76 15.91 20.83
N THR A 79 -33.80 14.66 21.28
CA THR A 79 -34.36 14.26 22.58
C THR A 79 -33.89 12.84 22.94
N MET A 80 -33.48 12.67 24.20
CA MET A 80 -33.11 11.42 24.87
C MET A 80 -32.06 10.56 24.15
N SER A 81 -30.84 10.67 24.66
CA SER A 81 -29.65 9.92 24.27
C SER A 81 -29.82 8.41 24.41
N THR A 82 -30.36 7.76 23.39
CA THR A 82 -29.99 6.39 23.03
C THR A 82 -28.85 6.47 22.03
N ILE A 83 -27.70 5.86 22.37
CA ILE A 83 -26.66 5.54 21.39
C ILE A 83 -27.31 4.58 20.40
N LEU A 84 -27.67 5.08 19.22
CA LEU A 84 -27.97 4.24 18.07
C LEU A 84 -26.61 3.76 17.55
N ILE A 85 -26.19 2.56 17.95
CA ILE A 85 -25.18 1.84 17.18
C ILE A 85 -25.87 1.54 15.85
N ASP A 86 -25.37 2.15 14.76
CA ASP A 86 -25.85 1.87 13.42
C ASP A 86 -25.80 0.34 13.19
N PRO A 87 -26.93 -0.33 12.93
CA PRO A 87 -26.95 -1.77 12.68
C PRO A 87 -26.17 -2.16 11.41
N LEU A 88 -25.81 -1.18 10.56
CA LEU A 88 -24.89 -1.40 9.43
C LEU A 88 -23.43 -1.46 9.86
N CYS A 89 -23.07 -0.88 11.01
CA CYS A 89 -21.73 -0.97 11.59
C CYS A 89 -21.49 -2.34 12.28
N ALA A 90 -22.51 -3.19 12.41
CA ALA A 90 -22.37 -4.54 12.96
C ALA A 90 -21.77 -5.55 11.96
N ALA A 91 -21.50 -5.14 10.71
CA ALA A 91 -20.72 -5.93 9.76
C ALA A 91 -19.20 -5.75 10.01
N TYR A 92 -18.77 -5.83 11.28
CA TYR A 92 -17.36 -6.09 11.54
C TYR A 92 -17.02 -7.42 10.90
N ALA A 93 -16.01 -7.44 10.02
CA ALA A 93 -15.51 -8.64 9.39
C ALA A 93 -15.35 -9.74 10.44
N THR A 94 -16.27 -10.70 10.44
CA THR A 94 -16.16 -11.86 11.31
C THR A 94 -14.95 -12.63 10.81
N TRP A 95 -13.84 -12.54 11.55
CA TRP A 95 -12.66 -13.35 11.30
C TRP A 95 -13.12 -14.78 11.08
N LYS A 96 -12.73 -15.37 9.94
CA LYS A 96 -13.06 -16.77 9.70
C LYS A 96 -12.41 -17.59 10.82
N SER A 97 -13.22 -18.38 11.52
CA SER A 97 -12.76 -19.24 12.61
C SER A 97 -11.95 -20.45 12.13
N GLN A 98 -11.61 -20.51 10.84
CA GLN A 98 -10.89 -21.60 10.20
C GLN A 98 -9.79 -21.04 9.28
N ALA A 99 -8.57 -21.52 9.48
CA ALA A 99 -7.46 -21.28 8.57
C ALA A 99 -7.60 -22.14 7.31
N VAL A 100 -7.15 -21.62 6.18
CA VAL A 100 -7.15 -22.31 4.88
C VAL A 100 -5.72 -22.31 4.34
N THR A 101 -5.30 -23.43 3.75
CA THR A 101 -4.04 -23.50 3.01
C THR A 101 -4.18 -22.73 1.71
N ILE A 102 -3.42 -21.63 1.57
CA ILE A 102 -3.42 -20.78 0.37
C ILE A 102 -2.22 -21.05 -0.55
N ALA A 103 -1.17 -21.70 -0.04
CA ALA A 103 0.02 -22.09 -0.79
C ALA A 103 0.71 -23.30 -0.14
N GLY A 104 1.39 -24.11 -0.96
CA GLY A 104 2.04 -25.35 -0.53
C GLY A 104 1.07 -26.53 -0.39
N SER A 105 1.64 -27.73 -0.18
CA SER A 105 0.87 -28.97 0.00
C SER A 105 0.60 -29.26 1.47
N SER A 106 -0.56 -29.85 1.76
CA SER A 106 -0.93 -30.36 3.09
C SER A 106 -0.57 -31.83 3.30
N ASP A 107 0.14 -32.46 2.35
CA ASP A 107 0.52 -33.88 2.43
C ASP A 107 1.67 -34.18 3.41
N GLY A 108 2.22 -33.16 4.06
CA GLY A 108 3.31 -33.30 5.03
C GLY A 108 4.67 -33.64 4.43
N THR A 109 4.80 -33.61 3.10
CA THR A 109 6.06 -33.85 2.41
C THR A 109 6.76 -32.53 2.07
N SER A 110 8.09 -32.58 1.90
CA SER A 110 8.85 -31.45 1.36
C SER A 110 9.53 -31.90 0.07
N SER A 111 9.31 -31.16 -1.01
CA SER A 111 9.91 -31.45 -2.31
C SER A 111 10.24 -30.14 -3.04
N LEU A 112 11.04 -30.24 -4.10
CA LEU A 112 11.29 -29.12 -5.02
C LEU A 112 10.14 -28.89 -6.02
N SER A 113 9.06 -29.69 -5.92
CA SER A 113 7.86 -29.50 -6.74
C SER A 113 7.32 -28.08 -6.58
N ARG A 114 6.65 -27.59 -7.62
CA ARG A 114 5.99 -26.26 -7.62
C ARG A 114 4.81 -26.20 -6.65
N SER A 115 4.27 -27.36 -6.27
CA SER A 115 3.19 -27.51 -5.30
C SER A 115 3.66 -27.51 -3.83
N HIS A 116 4.97 -27.59 -3.57
CA HIS A 116 5.52 -27.76 -2.23
C HIS A 116 6.38 -26.58 -1.82
N LEU A 117 6.30 -26.24 -0.54
CA LEU A 117 7.18 -25.29 0.13
C LEU A 117 7.97 -26.04 1.20
N LYS A 118 9.15 -25.54 1.55
CA LYS A 118 10.02 -26.10 2.56
C LYS A 118 10.57 -24.98 3.43
N SER A 119 10.09 -24.92 4.67
CA SER A 119 10.49 -23.91 5.66
C SER A 119 10.41 -22.48 5.09
N PRO A 120 9.24 -22.03 4.61
CA PRO A 120 9.09 -20.65 4.17
C PRO A 120 9.29 -19.69 5.37
N ASN A 121 10.10 -18.66 5.20
CA ASN A 121 10.42 -17.71 6.28
C ASN A 121 9.66 -16.39 6.18
N ASP A 122 9.19 -16.00 4.99
CA ASP A 122 8.58 -14.69 4.76
C ASP A 122 7.63 -14.71 3.56
N MET A 123 6.68 -13.78 3.52
CA MET A 123 5.76 -13.61 2.40
C MET A 123 5.30 -12.16 2.20
N LEU A 124 4.97 -11.84 0.95
CA LEU A 124 4.33 -10.57 0.54
C LEU A 124 3.01 -10.89 -0.15
N ILE A 125 2.04 -10.01 0.01
CA ILE A 125 0.74 -10.09 -0.68
C ILE A 125 0.67 -8.93 -1.67
N ASP A 126 0.33 -9.21 -2.93
CA ASP A 126 0.11 -8.19 -3.95
C ASP A 126 -1.33 -7.63 -3.90
N ALA A 127 -1.62 -6.59 -4.70
CA ALA A 127 -2.93 -5.95 -4.71
C ALA A 127 -4.08 -6.83 -5.24
N ASN A 128 -3.78 -8.03 -5.73
CA ASN A 128 -4.74 -9.01 -6.22
C ASN A 128 -4.76 -10.27 -5.31
N ASP A 129 -4.25 -10.16 -4.08
CA ASP A 129 -4.15 -11.23 -3.09
C ASP A 129 -3.25 -12.41 -3.47
N ASN A 130 -2.37 -12.26 -4.46
CA ASN A 130 -1.37 -13.26 -4.79
C ASN A 130 -0.14 -13.11 -3.89
N LEU A 131 0.61 -14.19 -3.73
CA LEU A 131 1.69 -14.24 -2.75
C LEU A 131 3.06 -14.30 -3.43
N PHE A 132 4.03 -13.56 -2.91
CA PHE A 132 5.44 -13.90 -3.06
C PHE A 132 5.89 -14.57 -1.78
N ILE A 133 6.61 -15.69 -1.87
CA ILE A 133 6.95 -16.52 -0.71
C ILE A 133 8.44 -16.82 -0.76
N ALA A 134 9.15 -16.48 0.31
CA ALA A 134 10.54 -16.88 0.52
C ALA A 134 10.58 -18.36 0.94
N ASP A 135 10.71 -19.26 -0.03
CA ASP A 135 10.75 -20.71 0.17
C ASP A 135 12.18 -21.14 0.58
N SER A 136 12.56 -20.76 1.80
CA SER A 136 13.95 -20.71 2.27
C SER A 136 14.66 -22.06 2.25
N GLY A 137 13.98 -23.12 2.66
CA GLY A 137 14.51 -24.48 2.67
C GLY A 137 14.72 -25.07 1.28
N ASN A 138 14.04 -24.50 0.27
CA ASN A 138 14.27 -24.81 -1.14
C ASN A 138 15.17 -23.78 -1.83
N ASN A 139 15.62 -22.71 -1.17
CA ASN A 139 16.52 -21.69 -1.72
C ASN A 139 15.96 -21.00 -2.98
N ARG A 140 14.69 -20.58 -2.92
CA ARG A 140 14.00 -19.88 -4.00
C ARG A 140 12.95 -18.92 -3.45
N VAL A 141 12.46 -18.04 -4.32
CA VAL A 141 11.26 -17.25 -4.09
C VAL A 141 10.20 -17.67 -5.09
N VAL A 142 8.98 -17.90 -4.59
CA VAL A 142 7.85 -18.42 -5.35
C VAL A 142 6.74 -17.37 -5.40
N TYR A 143 6.26 -17.06 -6.60
CA TYR A 143 5.01 -16.35 -6.79
C TYR A 143 3.85 -17.35 -6.86
N TRP A 144 2.81 -17.15 -6.05
CA TRP A 144 1.68 -18.06 -5.92
C TRP A 144 0.38 -17.29 -6.17
N PRO A 145 -0.26 -17.48 -7.34
CA PRO A 145 -1.56 -16.89 -7.58
C PRO A 145 -2.60 -17.41 -6.59
N ILE A 146 -3.52 -16.55 -6.14
CA ILE A 146 -4.58 -16.97 -5.23
C ILE A 146 -5.39 -18.13 -5.86
N ASN A 147 -5.70 -19.15 -5.06
CA ASN A 147 -6.37 -20.39 -5.48
C ASN A 147 -5.58 -21.28 -6.47
N ALA A 148 -4.32 -20.97 -6.78
CA ALA A 148 -3.49 -21.89 -7.56
C ALA A 148 -3.08 -23.11 -6.74
N THR A 149 -2.88 -24.25 -7.42
CA THR A 149 -2.36 -25.48 -6.81
C THR A 149 -0.84 -25.56 -6.84
N GLU A 150 -0.20 -24.68 -7.62
CA GLU A 150 1.25 -24.61 -7.75
C GLU A 150 1.72 -23.16 -7.94
N GLY A 151 2.93 -22.88 -7.44
CA GLY A 151 3.59 -21.60 -7.60
C GLY A 151 4.58 -21.57 -8.76
N ARG A 152 5.03 -20.36 -9.09
CA ARG A 152 6.05 -20.09 -10.11
C ARG A 152 7.30 -19.61 -9.43
N VAL A 153 8.44 -20.21 -9.74
CA VAL A 153 9.72 -19.70 -9.24
C VAL A 153 10.02 -18.39 -9.96
N VAL A 154 10.24 -17.31 -9.20
CA VAL A 154 10.50 -15.96 -9.74
C VAL A 154 11.88 -15.43 -9.38
N ALA A 155 12.54 -16.03 -8.39
CA ALA A 155 13.94 -15.80 -8.09
C ALA A 155 14.56 -17.05 -7.44
N GLY A 156 15.86 -17.28 -7.69
CA GLY A 156 16.57 -18.45 -7.18
C GLY A 156 16.29 -19.72 -8.00
N ARG A 157 17.25 -20.65 -8.00
CA ARG A 157 17.20 -21.88 -8.80
C ARG A 157 16.71 -23.13 -8.07
N GLY A 158 16.29 -23.01 -6.81
CA GLY A 158 15.90 -24.18 -6.02
C GLY A 158 17.10 -24.99 -5.49
N VAL A 159 18.31 -24.43 -5.58
CA VAL A 159 19.57 -25.08 -5.19
C VAL A 159 20.42 -24.12 -4.37
N VAL A 160 21.15 -24.66 -3.39
CA VAL A 160 22.10 -23.88 -2.59
C VAL A 160 23.23 -23.38 -3.49
N GLY A 161 23.51 -22.09 -3.44
CA GLY A 161 24.63 -21.50 -4.18
C GLY A 161 24.86 -20.03 -3.80
N SER A 162 25.91 -19.43 -4.36
CA SER A 162 26.31 -18.03 -4.14
C SER A 162 26.34 -17.21 -5.43
N TRP A 163 25.86 -17.76 -6.55
CA TRP A 163 25.69 -17.05 -7.82
C TRP A 163 24.54 -16.03 -7.73
N SER A 164 24.49 -15.07 -8.65
CA SER A 164 23.45 -14.02 -8.75
C SER A 164 22.02 -14.55 -8.84
N ASN A 165 21.85 -15.80 -9.25
CA ASN A 165 20.56 -16.46 -9.40
C ASN A 165 20.37 -17.65 -8.44
N SER A 166 21.18 -17.77 -7.39
CA SER A 166 21.08 -18.85 -6.40
C SER A 166 21.20 -18.30 -4.99
N PHE A 167 20.51 -18.93 -4.04
CA PHE A 167 20.51 -18.51 -2.64
C PHE A 167 21.11 -19.59 -1.74
N LYS A 168 21.51 -19.18 -0.56
CA LYS A 168 21.74 -20.03 0.60
C LYS A 168 20.83 -19.52 1.71
N TYR A 169 19.59 -20.02 1.73
CA TYR A 169 18.48 -19.55 2.56
C TYR A 169 17.97 -18.15 2.19
N ALA A 170 17.02 -18.09 1.23
CA ALA A 170 16.26 -16.87 0.96
C ALA A 170 15.34 -16.58 2.15
N ALA A 171 15.65 -15.58 2.98
CA ALA A 171 15.01 -15.39 4.28
C ALA A 171 13.89 -14.34 4.23
N ALA A 172 14.27 -13.07 4.09
CA ALA A 172 13.34 -11.94 4.01
C ALA A 172 13.12 -11.54 2.55
N ILE A 173 11.91 -11.07 2.24
CA ILE A 173 11.57 -10.49 0.93
C ILE A 173 10.82 -9.17 1.08
N VAL A 174 11.09 -8.22 0.19
CA VAL A 174 10.30 -6.99 0.10
C VAL A 174 10.20 -6.52 -1.36
N ALA A 175 9.03 -6.04 -1.76
CA ALA A 175 8.80 -5.52 -3.10
C ALA A 175 8.95 -3.99 -3.12
N GLY A 176 9.86 -3.50 -3.96
CA GLY A 176 9.93 -2.09 -4.36
C GLY A 176 9.10 -1.81 -5.61
N LYS A 177 9.44 -0.74 -6.36
CA LYS A 177 8.71 -0.38 -7.59
C LYS A 177 8.91 -1.37 -8.74
N GLU A 178 10.16 -1.71 -8.96
CA GLU A 178 10.59 -2.49 -10.12
C GLU A 178 11.39 -3.71 -9.68
N HIS A 179 11.64 -3.84 -8.38
CA HIS A 179 12.52 -4.85 -7.83
C HIS A 179 11.87 -5.62 -6.69
N LEU A 180 12.14 -6.91 -6.66
CA LEU A 180 11.98 -7.76 -5.49
C LEU A 180 13.34 -7.89 -4.82
N TYR A 181 13.45 -7.40 -3.59
CA TYR A 181 14.65 -7.54 -2.77
C TYR A 181 14.55 -8.82 -1.95
N VAL A 182 15.62 -9.60 -1.94
CA VAL A 182 15.70 -10.88 -1.25
C VAL A 182 16.95 -10.90 -0.39
N SER A 183 16.79 -11.17 0.90
CA SER A 183 17.90 -11.46 1.79
C SER A 183 18.39 -12.88 1.54
N ASP A 184 19.64 -13.00 1.10
CA ASP A 184 20.34 -14.25 0.90
C ASP A 184 21.21 -14.53 2.14
N LEU A 185 20.53 -15.03 3.18
CA LEU A 185 20.98 -15.04 4.56
C LEU A 185 22.35 -15.71 4.75
N GLY A 186 22.54 -16.87 4.14
CA GLY A 186 23.75 -17.68 4.26
C GLY A 186 24.91 -17.19 3.38
N ASN A 187 24.65 -16.25 2.47
CA ASN A 187 25.67 -15.57 1.66
C ASN A 187 25.91 -14.13 2.09
N TYR A 188 25.24 -13.66 3.16
CA TYR A 188 25.45 -12.33 3.73
C TYR A 188 25.32 -11.22 2.69
N ARG A 189 24.22 -11.24 1.94
CA ARG A 189 23.93 -10.24 0.92
C ARG A 189 22.43 -10.01 0.75
N ILE A 190 22.09 -8.86 0.18
CA ILE A 190 20.76 -8.57 -0.35
C ILE A 190 20.86 -8.47 -1.87
N LEU A 191 20.02 -9.26 -2.56
CA LEU A 191 19.90 -9.27 -4.01
C LEU A 191 18.60 -8.58 -4.44
N ALA A 192 18.65 -7.78 -5.50
CA ALA A 192 17.47 -7.26 -6.18
C ALA A 192 17.25 -8.01 -7.50
N PHE A 193 16.02 -8.48 -7.71
CA PHE A 193 15.56 -9.10 -8.94
C PHE A 193 14.51 -8.19 -9.58
N ALA A 194 14.36 -8.20 -10.90
CA ALA A 194 13.22 -7.55 -11.53
C ALA A 194 11.93 -8.12 -10.94
N LEU A 195 11.02 -7.23 -10.52
CA LEU A 195 9.73 -7.61 -9.98
C LEU A 195 8.89 -8.22 -11.11
N SER A 196 8.69 -9.53 -11.04
CA SER A 196 8.02 -10.32 -12.08
C SER A 196 7.22 -11.45 -11.46
N THR A 197 6.09 -11.79 -12.09
CA THR A 197 5.24 -12.94 -11.75
C THR A 197 5.40 -14.09 -12.77
N THR A 198 6.30 -13.92 -13.73
CA THR A 198 6.62 -14.89 -14.77
C THR A 198 7.67 -15.86 -14.25
N GLU A 199 7.49 -17.15 -14.56
CA GLU A 199 8.45 -18.18 -14.15
C GLU A 199 9.84 -17.91 -14.74
N GLY A 200 10.85 -17.97 -13.87
CA GLY A 200 12.25 -17.77 -14.23
C GLY A 200 13.13 -17.58 -13.01
N SER A 201 14.44 -17.72 -13.21
CA SER A 201 15.44 -17.36 -12.20
C SER A 201 16.44 -16.40 -12.84
N PRO A 202 16.04 -15.14 -13.09
CA PRO A 202 16.96 -14.14 -13.64
C PRO A 202 18.12 -13.93 -12.68
N ASP A 203 19.21 -13.37 -13.20
CA ASP A 203 20.31 -12.92 -12.36
C ASP A 203 19.88 -11.70 -11.54
N GLY A 204 20.03 -11.80 -10.22
CA GLY A 204 19.86 -10.70 -9.31
C GLY A 204 21.10 -9.82 -9.25
N ILE A 205 20.90 -8.57 -8.84
CA ILE A 205 21.96 -7.58 -8.63
C ILE A 205 22.23 -7.51 -7.13
N THR A 206 23.47 -7.67 -6.70
CA THR A 206 23.86 -7.43 -5.31
C THR A 206 23.73 -5.95 -4.99
N ILE A 207 22.85 -5.61 -4.03
CA ILE A 207 22.66 -4.22 -3.58
C ILE A 207 23.52 -3.95 -2.35
N VAL A 208 23.65 -4.92 -1.46
CA VAL A 208 24.45 -4.82 -0.22
C VAL A 208 25.09 -6.16 0.12
N GLY A 209 26.30 -6.13 0.70
CA GLY A 209 26.98 -7.31 1.25
C GLY A 209 27.88 -8.03 0.24
N HIS A 210 27.97 -9.36 0.37
CA HIS A 210 28.76 -10.31 -0.43
C HIS A 210 30.21 -10.58 0.03
N TYR A 211 30.71 -9.86 1.03
CA TYR A 211 32.06 -10.06 1.59
C TYR A 211 32.08 -10.74 2.96
N GLY A 212 31.05 -11.55 3.22
CA GLY A 212 30.84 -12.24 4.49
C GLY A 212 30.22 -11.35 5.58
N ALA A 213 30.02 -11.94 6.74
CA ALA A 213 29.56 -11.27 7.95
C ALA A 213 30.65 -10.37 8.54
N GLY A 214 30.25 -9.23 9.09
CA GLY A 214 31.15 -8.29 9.75
C GLY A 214 30.63 -6.86 9.76
N SER A 215 31.47 -5.94 10.22
CA SER A 215 31.15 -4.53 10.42
C SER A 215 31.80 -3.59 9.40
N ALA A 216 32.52 -4.13 8.41
CA ALA A 216 33.06 -3.33 7.32
C ALA A 216 31.93 -2.77 6.44
N LEU A 217 32.20 -1.67 5.72
CA LEU A 217 31.20 -0.96 4.91
C LEU A 217 30.51 -1.85 3.86
N ASN A 218 31.18 -2.91 3.41
CA ASN A 218 30.70 -3.88 2.41
C ASN A 218 30.32 -5.25 3.01
N GLN A 219 30.25 -5.36 4.34
CA GLN A 219 29.83 -6.56 5.05
C GLN A 219 28.46 -6.33 5.69
N ILE A 220 27.65 -7.38 5.72
CA ILE A 220 26.39 -7.42 6.46
C ILE A 220 26.31 -8.77 7.17
N ASN A 221 25.61 -8.83 8.30
CA ASN A 221 25.33 -10.09 8.97
C ASN A 221 24.01 -10.68 8.44
N SER A 222 23.37 -11.48 9.27
CA SER A 222 22.11 -12.13 8.98
C SER A 222 20.96 -11.12 8.89
N VAL A 223 20.56 -10.77 7.68
CA VAL A 223 19.39 -9.91 7.44
C VAL A 223 18.11 -10.73 7.49
N TYR A 224 17.39 -10.66 8.60
CA TYR A 224 16.10 -11.34 8.78
C TYR A 224 14.89 -10.48 8.48
N TYR A 225 15.07 -9.16 8.42
CA TYR A 225 13.98 -8.22 8.19
C TYR A 225 14.41 -7.11 7.24
N MET A 226 13.54 -6.81 6.28
CA MET A 226 13.68 -5.72 5.33
C MET A 226 12.33 -4.99 5.21
N SER A 227 12.38 -3.72 4.86
CA SER A 227 11.20 -2.92 4.54
C SER A 227 11.55 -1.90 3.47
N VAL A 228 10.53 -1.35 2.83
CA VAL A 228 10.69 -0.20 1.93
C VAL A 228 9.80 0.93 2.44
N ASP A 229 10.27 2.17 2.33
CA ASP A 229 9.45 3.33 2.70
C ASP A 229 8.53 3.78 1.55
N ARG A 230 7.84 4.92 1.73
CA ARG A 230 6.95 5.49 0.70
C ARG A 230 7.71 5.99 -0.54
N THR A 231 8.99 6.33 -0.40
CA THR A 231 9.87 6.71 -1.53
C THR A 231 10.47 5.48 -2.23
N ARG A 232 10.26 4.29 -1.64
CA ARG A 232 10.72 2.97 -2.07
C ARG A 232 12.21 2.75 -1.90
N GLU A 233 12.80 3.45 -0.95
CA GLU A 233 14.14 3.16 -0.43
C GLU A 233 14.12 1.91 0.44
N LEU A 234 15.14 1.07 0.31
CA LEU A 234 15.28 -0.17 1.06
C LEU A 234 15.91 0.09 2.43
N PHE A 235 15.24 -0.39 3.47
CA PHE A 235 15.75 -0.43 4.85
C PHE A 235 15.89 -1.88 5.28
N TYR A 236 16.97 -2.21 6.00
CA TYR A 236 17.23 -3.55 6.49
C TYR A 236 17.84 -3.50 7.89
N LEU A 237 17.65 -4.58 8.65
CA LEU A 237 18.28 -4.78 9.95
C LEU A 237 19.30 -5.91 9.83
N SER A 238 20.53 -5.64 10.27
CA SER A 238 21.72 -6.51 10.14
C SER A 238 22.59 -6.43 11.40
#